data_AF-A0A914XYG2-F1
#
_entry.id   AF-A0A914XYG2-F1
#
_cell.length_a   1.000
_cell.length_b   1.000
_cell.length_c   1.000
_cell.angle_alpha   90.00
_cell.angle_beta   90.00
_cell.angle_gamma   90.00
#
_symmetry.space_group_name_H-M   'P 1'
#
loop_
_entity.id
_entity.type
_entity.pdbx_description
1 polymer ?
#
loop_
_entity_poly.entity_id
_entity_poly.type
_entity_poly.pdbx_seq_one_letter_code
_entity_poly.pdbx_strand_id
1 'polypeptide(L)'
;MLYKWGIVCSVQHEDHLVDKIIDFFEWMLPCLTENAEKLMLIREFEDKPSFVFRCDPEHREQVEEAYARAELKHPQVIFVFHILPYRNSKEFNWLKEFSKKHWQVGQGILVDNVFTKFDGSPLHNVFANMNQYMSRRLHEVMSRKRPENKNRVLYVNSDKSLNAGGRYDEIADSVRLVLHNNRFISDEQPSNTIIASGYPPSYNHTNIISLFDKLHIRTLQCIRPNVCFVEFENDTQAVQALLNRHGYDLGGGYYLDLQPTSSSLRRRVLEAKTLWQQLGVAEKFPYA
;
A
#
# COMPACT_ATOMS: atom_id res chain seq x y z
N MET A 1 0.12 15.66 -3.60
CA MET A 1 0.78 14.43 -4.12
C MET A 1 -0.33 13.60 -4.72
N LEU A 2 -0.26 13.29 -6.02
CA LEU A 2 -1.39 12.70 -6.75
C LEU A 2 -1.42 11.18 -6.58
N TYR A 3 -2.59 10.64 -6.24
CA TYR A 3 -2.83 9.20 -6.16
C TYR A 3 -2.96 8.60 -7.56
N LYS A 4 -2.19 7.53 -7.80
CA LYS A 4 -2.36 6.69 -8.99
C LYS A 4 -3.64 5.86 -8.85
N TRP A 5 -4.35 5.73 -9.95
CA TRP A 5 -5.61 4.98 -10.01
C TRP A 5 -5.72 4.19 -11.31
N GLY A 6 -6.64 3.24 -11.37
CA GLY A 6 -6.90 2.44 -12.56
C GLY A 6 -8.35 2.01 -12.68
N ILE A 7 -8.70 1.45 -13.84
CA ILE A 7 -10.07 1.06 -14.19
C ILE A 7 -10.13 -0.43 -14.50
N VAL A 8 -11.12 -1.11 -13.92
CA VAL A 8 -11.60 -2.43 -14.36
C VAL A 8 -13.02 -2.27 -14.88
N CYS A 9 -13.29 -2.78 -16.07
CA CYS A 9 -14.51 -2.53 -16.82
C CYS A 9 -15.16 -3.86 -17.18
N SER A 10 -16.28 -4.20 -16.51
CA SER A 10 -16.99 -5.49 -16.67
C SER A 10 -18.34 -5.32 -17.38
N VAL A 11 -18.34 -4.60 -18.50
CA VAL A 11 -19.53 -4.25 -19.29
C VAL A 11 -19.37 -4.80 -20.70
N GLN A 12 -20.50 -5.05 -21.38
CA GLN A 12 -20.47 -5.56 -22.74
C GLN A 12 -19.66 -4.64 -23.65
N HIS A 13 -19.00 -5.24 -24.64
CA HIS A 13 -18.20 -4.51 -25.60
C HIS A 13 -19.08 -3.60 -26.45
N GLU A 14 -19.06 -2.31 -26.13
CA GLU A 14 -19.57 -1.23 -26.98
C GLU A 14 -18.41 -0.41 -27.54
N ASP A 15 -18.57 0.02 -28.80
CA ASP A 15 -17.65 0.96 -29.44
C ASP A 15 -17.64 2.29 -28.65
N HIS A 16 -16.45 2.88 -28.51
CA HIS A 16 -16.21 4.14 -27.76
C HIS A 16 -16.55 4.12 -26.26
N LEU A 17 -16.86 2.97 -25.68
CA LEU A 17 -17.16 2.86 -24.24
C LEU A 17 -16.00 3.33 -23.36
N VAL A 18 -14.76 3.04 -23.74
CA VAL A 18 -13.57 3.47 -22.97
C VAL A 18 -13.40 4.98 -23.03
N ASP A 19 -13.60 5.60 -24.20
CA ASP A 19 -13.51 7.05 -24.36
C ASP A 19 -14.52 7.75 -23.44
N LYS A 20 -15.78 7.29 -23.46
CA LYS A 20 -16.83 7.81 -22.57
C LYS A 20 -16.54 7.60 -21.09
N ILE A 21 -15.94 6.46 -20.73
CA ILE A 21 -15.53 6.20 -19.35
C ILE A 21 -14.42 7.18 -18.94
N ILE A 22 -13.44 7.42 -19.81
CA ILE A 22 -12.36 8.38 -19.53
C ILE A 22 -12.93 9.79 -19.37
N ASP A 23 -13.78 10.24 -20.31
CA ASP A 23 -14.46 11.55 -20.24
C ASP A 23 -15.26 11.71 -18.93
N PHE A 24 -15.89 10.63 -18.46
CA PHE A 24 -16.59 10.62 -17.19
C PHE A 24 -15.63 10.81 -16.00
N PHE A 25 -14.48 10.12 -15.98
CA PHE A 25 -13.50 10.28 -14.90
C PHE A 25 -12.82 11.65 -14.92
N GLU A 26 -12.55 12.21 -16.10
CA GLU A 26 -12.05 13.58 -16.24
C GLU A 26 -13.01 14.60 -15.62
N TRP A 27 -14.32 14.38 -15.73
CA TRP A 27 -15.33 15.19 -15.05
C TRP A 27 -15.47 14.86 -13.56
N MET A 28 -15.48 13.59 -13.19
CA MET A 28 -15.83 13.14 -11.84
C MET A 28 -14.72 13.38 -10.83
N LEU A 29 -13.45 13.15 -11.19
CA LEU A 29 -12.33 13.23 -10.25
C LEU A 29 -12.12 14.63 -9.66
N PRO A 30 -12.19 15.74 -10.44
CA PRO A 30 -12.15 17.08 -9.88
C PRO A 30 -13.27 17.34 -8.87
N CYS A 31 -14.51 16.95 -9.18
CA CYS A 31 -15.64 17.10 -8.27
C CYS A 31 -15.46 16.27 -6.98
N LEU A 32 -14.88 15.08 -7.12
CA LEU A 32 -14.60 14.19 -5.99
C LEU A 32 -13.49 14.74 -5.09
N THR A 33 -12.44 15.33 -5.67
CA THR A 33 -11.34 16.00 -4.94
C THR A 33 -11.83 17.26 -4.22
N GLU A 34 -12.59 18.13 -4.89
CA GLU A 34 -13.18 19.33 -4.25
C GLU A 34 -14.08 18.94 -3.06
N ASN A 35 -14.85 17.85 -3.21
CA ASN A 35 -15.67 17.34 -2.11
C ASN A 35 -14.83 16.72 -0.98
N ALA A 36 -13.70 16.09 -1.29
CA ALA A 36 -12.81 15.52 -0.29
C ALA A 36 -12.18 16.62 0.58
N GLU A 37 -11.78 17.74 -0.02
CA GLU A 37 -11.25 18.91 0.69
C GLU A 37 -12.25 19.48 1.71
N LYS A 38 -13.54 19.58 1.33
CA LYS A 38 -14.62 20.00 2.24
C LYS A 38 -14.77 19.08 3.45
N LEU A 39 -14.39 17.80 3.31
CA LEU A 39 -14.39 16.81 4.38
C LEU A 39 -13.05 16.71 5.11
N MET A 40 -12.11 17.63 4.86
CA MET A 40 -10.72 17.59 5.36
C MET A 40 -9.97 16.30 5.00
N LEU A 41 -10.32 15.69 3.88
CA LEU A 41 -9.63 14.55 3.30
C LEU A 41 -8.67 15.04 2.22
N ILE A 42 -7.38 14.80 2.38
CA ILE A 42 -6.39 15.12 1.34
C ILE A 42 -6.39 13.99 0.32
N ARG A 43 -7.00 14.20 -0.85
CA ARG A 43 -7.02 13.23 -1.94
C ARG A 43 -7.11 13.90 -3.30
N GLU A 44 -5.97 13.95 -3.97
CA GLU A 44 -5.85 14.35 -5.38
C GLU A 44 -5.49 13.13 -6.21
N PHE A 45 -5.98 13.03 -7.44
CA PHE A 45 -5.73 11.91 -8.34
C PHE A 45 -4.87 12.36 -9.53
N GLU A 46 -4.11 11.45 -10.14
CA GLU A 46 -3.47 11.73 -11.43
C GLU A 46 -4.53 11.95 -12.52
N ASP A 47 -4.23 12.78 -13.52
CA ASP A 47 -5.21 13.13 -14.57
C ASP A 47 -5.67 11.92 -15.39
N LYS A 48 -4.81 10.91 -15.55
CA LYS A 48 -5.06 9.73 -16.39
C LYS A 48 -4.96 8.43 -15.58
N PRO A 49 -5.77 7.41 -15.92
CA PRO A 49 -5.65 6.11 -15.30
C PRO A 49 -4.32 5.45 -15.69
N SER A 50 -3.68 4.77 -14.73
CA SER A 50 -2.49 3.96 -14.97
C SER A 50 -2.77 2.72 -15.83
N PHE A 51 -4.01 2.22 -15.81
CA PHE A 51 -4.47 1.10 -16.64
C PHE A 51 -5.98 1.15 -16.83
N VAL A 52 -6.44 0.53 -17.92
CA VAL A 52 -7.84 0.22 -18.19
C VAL A 52 -7.92 -1.23 -18.64
N PHE A 53 -8.49 -2.10 -17.79
CA PHE A 53 -8.68 -3.51 -18.11
C PHE A 53 -10.15 -3.77 -18.41
N ARG A 54 -10.40 -4.43 -19.54
CA ARG A 54 -11.73 -4.87 -19.96
C ARG A 54 -11.92 -6.32 -19.60
N CYS A 55 -13.10 -6.64 -19.09
CA CYS A 55 -13.54 -7.97 -18.74
C CYS A 55 -14.95 -8.16 -19.30
N ASP A 56 -15.25 -9.36 -19.76
CA ASP A 56 -16.60 -9.74 -20.13
C ASP A 56 -17.50 -9.79 -18.88
N PRO A 57 -18.77 -9.34 -18.96
CA PRO A 57 -19.73 -9.50 -17.88
C PRO A 57 -19.87 -10.96 -17.47
N GLU A 58 -20.05 -11.21 -16.19
CA GLU A 58 -20.16 -12.52 -15.54
C GLU A 58 -18.92 -13.43 -15.64
N HIS A 59 -17.78 -12.95 -16.15
CA HIS A 59 -16.55 -13.73 -16.25
C HIS A 59 -15.62 -13.47 -15.06
N ARG A 60 -15.79 -14.24 -13.98
CA ARG A 60 -15.02 -14.09 -12.73
C ARG A 60 -13.51 -14.14 -12.93
N GLU A 61 -13.03 -15.09 -13.75
CA GLU A 61 -11.59 -15.33 -13.95
C GLU A 61 -10.90 -14.13 -14.58
N GLN A 62 -11.54 -13.49 -15.57
CA GLN A 62 -11.01 -12.27 -16.20
C GLN A 62 -10.93 -11.11 -15.20
N VAL A 63 -11.93 -10.97 -14.33
CA VAL A 63 -11.91 -9.96 -13.28
C VAL A 63 -10.79 -10.25 -12.28
N GLU A 64 -10.63 -11.49 -11.82
CA GLU A 64 -9.54 -11.86 -10.92
C GLU A 64 -8.16 -11.58 -11.54
N GLU A 65 -7.98 -11.97 -12.80
CA GLU A 65 -6.75 -11.70 -13.55
C GLU A 65 -6.49 -10.19 -13.69
N ALA A 66 -7.52 -9.38 -13.93
CA ALA A 66 -7.38 -7.93 -14.03
C ALA A 66 -6.84 -7.32 -12.72
N TYR A 67 -7.37 -7.74 -11.57
CA TYR A 67 -6.89 -7.27 -10.26
C TYR A 67 -5.47 -7.78 -9.95
N ALA A 68 -5.17 -9.05 -10.24
CA ALA A 68 -3.82 -9.60 -10.07
C ALA A 68 -2.79 -8.91 -10.97
N ARG A 69 -3.16 -8.62 -12.22
CA ARG A 69 -2.33 -7.89 -13.18
C ARG A 69 -2.13 -6.44 -12.76
N ALA A 70 -3.14 -5.80 -12.17
CA ALA A 70 -3.02 -4.46 -11.61
C ALA A 70 -1.99 -4.40 -10.48
N GLU A 71 -2.05 -5.35 -9.53
CA GLU A 71 -1.08 -5.45 -8.43
C GLU A 71 0.35 -5.68 -8.95
N LEU A 72 0.52 -6.57 -9.93
CA LEU A 72 1.84 -6.93 -10.45
C LEU A 72 2.47 -5.81 -11.31
N LYS A 73 1.70 -5.23 -12.23
CA LYS A 73 2.22 -4.25 -13.21
C LYS A 73 2.16 -2.80 -12.71
N HIS A 74 1.26 -2.50 -11.78
CA HIS A 74 1.03 -1.16 -11.25
C HIS A 74 0.92 -1.19 -9.71
N PRO A 75 1.94 -1.66 -8.98
CA PRO A 75 1.90 -1.80 -7.52
C PRO A 75 1.67 -0.48 -6.77
N GLN A 76 1.94 0.65 -7.41
CA GLN A 76 1.68 2.00 -6.90
C GLN A 76 0.21 2.42 -6.96
N VAL A 77 -0.65 1.65 -7.64
CA VAL A 77 -2.10 1.94 -7.76
C VAL A 77 -2.84 1.31 -6.60
N ILE A 78 -3.32 2.17 -5.68
CA ILE A 78 -4.15 1.76 -4.55
C ILE A 78 -5.64 1.88 -4.90
N PHE A 79 -6.03 2.87 -5.72
CA PHE A 79 -7.42 3.11 -6.07
C PHE A 79 -7.79 2.42 -7.39
N VAL A 80 -8.82 1.59 -7.35
CA VAL A 80 -9.35 0.92 -8.54
C VAL A 80 -10.83 1.23 -8.65
N PHE A 81 -11.23 1.86 -9.76
CA PHE A 81 -12.63 2.05 -10.07
C PHE A 81 -13.11 0.91 -10.95
N HIS A 82 -14.17 0.24 -10.51
CA HIS A 82 -14.75 -0.89 -11.22
C HIS A 82 -16.09 -0.49 -11.81
N ILE A 83 -16.16 -0.44 -13.14
CA ILE A 83 -17.40 -0.18 -13.87
C ILE A 83 -18.22 -1.47 -13.91
N LEU A 84 -19.39 -1.42 -13.30
CA LEU A 84 -20.30 -2.52 -13.09
C LEU A 84 -21.43 -2.49 -14.12
N PRO A 85 -21.85 -3.65 -14.64
CA PRO A 85 -22.85 -3.70 -15.70
C PRO A 85 -24.26 -3.35 -15.21
N TYR A 86 -24.64 -3.79 -14.01
CA TYR A 86 -25.95 -3.54 -13.43
C TYR A 86 -25.91 -3.60 -11.90
N ARG A 87 -26.99 -3.15 -11.25
CA ARG A 87 -27.11 -3.13 -9.79
C ARG A 87 -27.18 -4.55 -9.21
N ASN A 88 -26.46 -4.80 -8.11
CA ASN A 88 -26.36 -6.12 -7.47
C ASN A 88 -25.77 -7.22 -8.38
N SER A 89 -24.96 -6.82 -9.35
CA SER A 89 -24.16 -7.72 -10.20
C SER A 89 -23.17 -8.56 -9.38
N LYS A 90 -22.80 -9.74 -9.89
CA LYS A 90 -21.82 -10.64 -9.23
C LYS A 90 -20.45 -9.95 -9.12
N GLU A 91 -20.15 -9.11 -10.09
CA GLU A 91 -19.00 -8.22 -10.21
C GLU A 91 -18.85 -7.31 -9.01
N PHE A 92 -19.94 -6.87 -8.38
CA PHE A 92 -19.87 -6.08 -7.15
C PHE A 92 -19.34 -6.90 -5.96
N ASN A 93 -19.67 -8.19 -5.89
CA ASN A 93 -19.12 -9.08 -4.87
C ASN A 93 -17.65 -9.40 -5.17
N TRP A 94 -17.31 -9.63 -6.43
CA TRP A 94 -15.93 -9.84 -6.88
C TRP A 94 -15.05 -8.62 -6.65
N LEU A 95 -15.55 -7.41 -6.91
CA LEU A 95 -14.91 -6.14 -6.54
C LEU A 95 -14.52 -6.16 -5.06
N LYS A 96 -15.45 -6.49 -4.16
CA LYS A 96 -15.19 -6.52 -2.71
C LYS A 96 -14.16 -7.59 -2.34
N GLU A 97 -14.25 -8.78 -2.94
CA GLU A 97 -13.36 -9.91 -2.71
C GLU A 97 -11.93 -9.61 -3.20
N PHE A 98 -11.79 -9.23 -4.47
CA PHE A 98 -10.49 -9.03 -5.12
C PHE A 98 -9.81 -7.74 -4.69
N SER A 99 -10.53 -6.62 -4.53
CA SER A 99 -9.93 -5.42 -3.93
C SER A 99 -9.42 -5.70 -2.51
N LYS A 100 -10.12 -6.56 -1.75
CA LYS A 100 -9.66 -7.01 -0.43
C LYS A 100 -8.44 -7.91 -0.55
N LYS A 101 -8.40 -8.85 -1.49
CA LYS A 101 -7.29 -9.79 -1.71
C LYS A 101 -6.00 -9.08 -2.15
N HIS A 102 -6.12 -8.11 -3.05
CA HIS A 102 -5.01 -7.38 -3.70
C HIS A 102 -4.72 -6.01 -3.07
N TRP A 103 -5.18 -5.76 -1.83
CA TRP A 103 -4.86 -4.55 -1.05
C TRP A 103 -5.23 -3.22 -1.75
N GLN A 104 -6.29 -3.24 -2.53
CA GLN A 104 -6.77 -2.07 -3.27
C GLN A 104 -8.05 -1.51 -2.65
N VAL A 105 -8.25 -0.21 -2.84
CA VAL A 105 -9.50 0.49 -2.59
C VAL A 105 -10.34 0.39 -3.85
N GLY A 106 -11.20 -0.63 -3.90
CA GLY A 106 -12.15 -0.83 -4.99
C GLY A 106 -13.40 0.04 -4.82
N GLN A 107 -13.70 0.89 -5.79
CA GLN A 107 -14.93 1.69 -5.85
C GLN A 107 -15.78 1.26 -7.05
N GLY A 108 -16.97 0.73 -6.78
CA GLY A 108 -17.92 0.32 -7.82
C GLY A 108 -18.70 1.52 -8.36
N ILE A 109 -18.86 1.60 -9.68
CA ILE A 109 -19.69 2.61 -10.36
C ILE A 109 -20.53 1.87 -11.40
N LEU A 110 -21.85 2.10 -11.41
CA LEU A 110 -22.74 1.52 -12.42
C LEU A 110 -22.51 2.19 -13.77
N VAL A 111 -22.53 1.42 -14.84
CA VAL A 111 -22.37 1.94 -16.20
C VAL A 111 -23.41 3.01 -16.54
N ASP A 112 -24.66 2.84 -16.09
CA ASP A 112 -25.71 3.85 -16.25
C ASP A 112 -25.31 5.19 -15.62
N ASN A 113 -24.65 5.17 -14.46
CA ASN A 113 -24.19 6.38 -13.78
C ASN A 113 -23.02 7.04 -14.50
N VAL A 114 -22.21 6.27 -15.23
CA VAL A 114 -21.14 6.80 -16.08
C VAL A 114 -21.76 7.61 -17.22
N PHE A 115 -22.78 7.07 -17.89
CA PHE A 115 -23.46 7.74 -19.00
C PHE A 115 -24.30 8.95 -18.57
N THR A 116 -25.01 8.82 -17.44
CA THR A 116 -25.92 9.85 -16.95
C THR A 116 -25.24 10.86 -16.01
N LYS A 117 -23.97 10.67 -15.66
CA LYS A 117 -23.25 11.49 -14.66
C LYS A 117 -24.02 11.61 -13.33
N PHE A 118 -24.59 10.50 -12.88
CA PHE A 118 -25.45 10.40 -11.68
C PHE A 118 -26.71 11.28 -11.72
N ASP A 119 -27.30 11.47 -12.91
CA ASP A 119 -28.56 12.21 -13.06
C ASP A 119 -29.66 11.67 -12.12
N GLY A 120 -30.48 12.57 -11.60
CA GLY A 120 -31.50 12.26 -10.60
C GLY A 120 -30.97 12.02 -9.17
N SER A 121 -29.66 12.07 -8.93
CA SER A 121 -29.07 11.95 -7.58
C SER A 121 -28.40 13.26 -7.13
N PRO A 122 -28.54 13.67 -5.85
CA PRO A 122 -27.82 14.84 -5.34
C PRO A 122 -26.29 14.60 -5.34
N LEU A 123 -25.57 15.26 -6.26
CA LEU A 123 -24.14 15.04 -6.48
C LEU A 123 -23.29 15.20 -5.20
N HIS A 124 -23.64 16.16 -4.34
CA HIS A 124 -22.94 16.36 -3.06
C HIS A 124 -22.99 15.10 -2.17
N ASN A 125 -24.13 14.39 -2.14
CA ASN A 125 -24.29 13.15 -1.39
C ASN A 125 -23.55 12.00 -2.05
N VAL A 126 -23.58 11.93 -3.39
CA VAL A 126 -22.85 10.91 -4.15
C VAL A 126 -21.36 11.00 -3.84
N PHE A 127 -20.75 12.18 -4.01
CA PHE A 127 -19.33 12.36 -3.78
C PHE A 127 -18.94 12.23 -2.30
N ALA A 128 -19.76 12.73 -1.37
CA ALA A 128 -19.51 12.56 0.06
C ALA A 128 -19.50 11.07 0.45
N ASN A 129 -20.48 10.30 -0.04
CA ASN A 129 -20.57 8.86 0.21
C ASN A 129 -19.37 8.11 -0.40
N MET A 130 -18.97 8.45 -1.63
CA MET A 130 -17.77 7.88 -2.26
C MET A 130 -16.52 8.21 -1.45
N ASN A 131 -16.33 9.46 -1.04
CA ASN A 131 -15.18 9.89 -0.25
C ASN A 131 -15.10 9.22 1.11
N GLN A 132 -16.21 9.12 1.82
CA GLN A 132 -16.30 8.40 3.10
C GLN A 132 -16.01 6.90 2.93
N TYR A 133 -16.60 6.27 1.91
CA TYR A 133 -16.37 4.86 1.61
C TYR A 133 -14.90 4.59 1.30
N MET A 134 -14.33 5.35 0.37
CA MET A 134 -12.93 5.23 -0.02
C MET A 134 -11.99 5.49 1.16
N SER A 135 -12.30 6.46 2.04
CA SER A 135 -11.47 6.73 3.23
C SER A 135 -11.54 5.60 4.25
N ARG A 136 -12.73 5.05 4.50
CA ARG A 136 -12.89 3.85 5.33
C ARG A 136 -12.13 2.67 4.75
N ARG A 137 -12.22 2.44 3.43
CA ARG A 137 -11.52 1.36 2.75
C ARG A 137 -10.00 1.55 2.76
N LEU A 138 -9.53 2.77 2.54
CA LEU A 138 -8.12 3.11 2.67
C LEU A 138 -7.63 2.82 4.09
N HIS A 139 -8.36 3.28 5.10
CA HIS A 139 -8.04 2.95 6.50
C HIS A 139 -8.05 1.44 6.74
N GLU A 140 -9.01 0.68 6.22
CA GLU A 140 -9.03 -0.79 6.34
C GLU A 140 -7.81 -1.45 5.67
N VAL A 141 -7.42 -1.01 4.48
CA VAL A 141 -6.24 -1.52 3.76
C VAL A 141 -4.96 -1.20 4.54
N MET A 142 -4.82 0.02 5.03
CA MET A 142 -3.66 0.48 5.80
C MET A 142 -3.59 -0.12 7.22
N SER A 143 -4.75 -0.36 7.85
CA SER A 143 -4.86 -0.92 9.20
C SER A 143 -4.88 -2.44 9.24
N ARG A 144 -5.03 -3.10 8.08
CA ARG A 144 -4.93 -4.55 7.99
C ARG A 144 -3.52 -4.98 8.33
N LYS A 145 -3.39 -5.55 9.52
CA LYS A 145 -2.25 -6.38 9.86
C LYS A 145 -2.28 -7.61 8.96
N ARG A 146 -1.14 -7.98 8.39
CA ARG A 146 -0.98 -9.30 7.78
C ARG A 146 -1.50 -10.38 8.73
N PRO A 147 -2.05 -11.49 8.22
CA PRO A 147 -2.40 -12.64 9.05
C PRO A 147 -1.25 -13.17 9.92
N GLU A 148 -0.01 -12.74 9.66
CA GLU A 148 1.19 -13.05 10.47
C GLU A 148 1.43 -12.08 11.65
N ASN A 149 0.68 -10.98 11.80
CA ASN A 149 0.98 -9.95 12.82
C ASN A 149 -0.13 -9.81 13.87
N LYS A 150 -0.38 -10.88 14.64
CA LYS A 150 -0.91 -10.74 16.01
C LYS A 150 0.23 -10.31 16.93
N ASN A 151 0.68 -9.06 16.84
CA ASN A 151 1.34 -8.40 17.95
C ASN A 151 0.98 -6.92 17.92
N ARG A 152 0.25 -6.48 18.95
CA ARG A 152 0.05 -5.07 19.25
C ARG A 152 1.17 -4.70 20.22
N VAL A 153 2.06 -3.80 19.80
CA VAL A 153 3.00 -3.14 20.70
C VAL A 153 2.44 -1.74 20.95
N LEU A 154 2.26 -1.41 22.23
CA LEU A 154 1.92 -0.08 22.69
C LEU A 154 3.25 0.59 23.06
N TYR A 155 3.59 1.68 22.37
CA TYR A 155 4.73 2.52 22.75
C TYR A 155 4.26 3.50 23.83
N VAL A 156 4.69 3.30 25.07
CA VAL A 156 4.56 4.30 26.12
C VAL A 156 5.82 5.15 26.06
N ASN A 157 5.72 6.33 25.43
CA ASN A 157 6.71 7.37 25.64
C ASN A 157 6.37 8.06 26.98
N SER A 158 7.33 8.04 27.88
CA SER A 158 7.29 8.78 29.14
C SER A 158 7.06 10.28 28.89
N ASP A 159 6.43 10.92 29.87
CA ASP A 159 6.18 12.36 29.98
C ASP A 159 4.90 12.89 29.32
N LYS A 160 3.74 12.39 29.77
CA LYS A 160 2.61 13.22 30.27
C LYS A 160 1.43 12.35 30.71
N SER A 161 0.74 12.81 31.75
CA SER A 161 -0.34 12.15 32.50
C SER A 161 -1.46 11.55 31.65
N LEU A 162 -1.76 10.27 31.89
CA LEU A 162 -2.96 9.59 31.41
C LEU A 162 -4.17 10.08 32.21
N ASN A 163 -5.09 10.79 31.56
CA ASN A 163 -6.48 10.88 32.03
C ASN A 163 -7.14 9.54 31.71
N ALA A 164 -7.25 8.68 32.73
CA ALA A 164 -7.82 7.35 32.63
C ALA A 164 -9.35 7.41 32.52
N GLY A 165 -9.85 7.05 31.35
CA GLY A 165 -11.21 6.58 31.14
C GLY A 165 -11.14 5.21 30.45
N GLY A 166 -10.76 4.16 31.17
CA GLY A 166 -10.57 2.81 30.62
C GLY A 166 -10.58 1.75 31.72
N ARG A 167 -11.20 0.59 31.43
CA ARG A 167 -11.71 -0.42 32.37
C ARG A 167 -10.62 -1.11 33.21
N TYR A 168 -11.01 -1.55 34.41
CA TYR A 168 -10.20 -2.19 35.44
C TYR A 168 -9.37 -3.42 34.97
N ASP A 169 -9.80 -4.12 33.93
CA ASP A 169 -9.10 -5.31 33.42
C ASP A 169 -7.76 -4.96 32.75
N GLU A 170 -7.63 -3.79 32.14
CA GLU A 170 -6.39 -3.35 31.46
C GLU A 170 -5.29 -2.95 32.45
N ILE A 171 -5.69 -2.58 33.68
CA ILE A 171 -4.77 -2.20 34.76
C ILE A 171 -4.10 -3.44 35.36
N ALA A 172 -4.83 -4.53 35.53
CA ALA A 172 -4.29 -5.78 36.09
C ALA A 172 -3.22 -6.40 35.16
N ASP A 173 -3.43 -6.35 33.85
CA ASP A 173 -2.49 -6.83 32.86
C ASP A 173 -1.26 -5.91 32.74
N SER A 174 -1.47 -4.59 32.84
CA SER A 174 -0.37 -3.60 32.84
C SER A 174 0.52 -3.72 34.08
N VAL A 175 -0.05 -4.00 35.25
CA VAL A 175 0.70 -4.20 36.50
C VAL A 175 1.50 -5.51 36.47
N ARG A 176 0.95 -6.59 35.89
CA ARG A 176 1.67 -7.85 35.69
C ARG A 176 2.84 -7.71 34.72
N LEU A 177 2.72 -6.87 33.70
CA LEU A 177 3.77 -6.61 32.72
C LEU A 177 4.98 -5.90 33.34
N VAL A 178 4.75 -4.93 34.25
CA VAL A 178 5.81 -4.15 34.91
C VAL A 178 6.53 -4.97 35.98
N LEU A 179 5.81 -5.83 36.72
CA LEU A 179 6.40 -6.58 37.84
C LEU A 179 7.23 -7.79 37.41
N HIS A 180 7.01 -8.33 36.21
CA HIS A 180 7.67 -9.58 35.78
C HIS A 180 8.87 -9.42 34.86
N ASN A 181 9.44 -8.21 34.70
CA ASN A 181 10.72 -7.88 34.03
C ASN A 181 11.15 -8.76 32.83
N ASN A 182 10.20 -9.31 32.08
CA ASN A 182 10.45 -10.14 30.93
C ASN A 182 10.48 -9.20 29.73
N ARG A 183 11.69 -8.74 29.41
CA ARG A 183 12.01 -8.27 28.07
C ARG A 183 11.78 -9.44 27.11
N PHE A 184 10.57 -9.58 26.61
CA PHE A 184 10.34 -10.34 25.40
C PHE A 184 10.97 -9.55 24.25
N ILE A 185 12.26 -9.79 24.02
CA ILE A 185 12.86 -9.62 22.71
C ILE A 185 12.14 -10.64 21.83
N SER A 186 11.09 -10.19 21.14
CA SER A 186 10.44 -11.00 20.11
C SER A 186 11.43 -11.14 18.95
N ASP A 187 11.82 -12.38 18.68
CA ASP A 187 12.87 -12.76 17.73
C ASP A 187 12.47 -12.60 16.24
N GLU A 188 11.32 -11.97 15.96
CA GLU A 188 10.90 -11.66 14.58
C GLU A 188 10.59 -10.17 14.44
N GLN A 189 11.60 -9.44 13.96
CA GLN A 189 11.47 -8.07 13.50
C GLN A 189 10.45 -7.98 12.35
N PRO A 190 9.74 -6.86 12.18
CA PRO A 190 8.69 -6.75 11.19
C PRO A 190 9.26 -6.87 9.76
N SER A 191 8.58 -7.61 8.89
CA SER A 191 9.06 -7.96 7.54
C SER A 191 9.28 -6.78 6.59
N ASN A 192 8.84 -5.57 6.95
CA ASN A 192 9.09 -4.33 6.23
C ASN A 192 10.33 -3.56 6.70
N THR A 193 11.13 -4.11 7.62
CA THR A 193 12.30 -3.44 8.16
C THR A 193 13.59 -4.12 7.70
N ILE A 194 14.56 -3.31 7.29
CA ILE A 194 15.92 -3.76 6.96
C ILE A 194 16.94 -3.08 7.88
N ILE A 195 18.08 -3.72 8.05
CA ILE A 195 19.26 -3.06 8.61
C ILE A 195 20.04 -2.48 7.45
N ALA A 196 20.25 -1.16 7.48
CA ALA A 196 21.18 -0.48 6.61
C ALA A 196 22.48 -0.21 7.40
N SER A 197 23.62 -0.58 6.80
CA SER A 197 24.94 -0.36 7.36
C SER A 197 25.97 -0.07 6.26
N GLY A 198 27.19 0.33 6.66
CA GLY A 198 28.30 0.54 5.72
C GLY A 198 28.33 1.91 5.03
N TYR A 199 27.35 2.78 5.29
CA TYR A 199 27.39 4.19 4.88
C TYR A 199 28.29 5.03 5.81
N PRO A 200 28.79 6.19 5.35
CA PRO A 200 29.68 7.04 6.13
C PRO A 200 29.06 7.55 7.44
N PRO A 201 29.82 7.65 8.55
CA PRO A 201 29.31 8.16 9.84
C PRO A 201 28.79 9.60 9.80
N SER A 202 29.17 10.36 8.77
CA SER A 202 28.75 11.74 8.53
C SER A 202 27.35 11.86 7.90
N TYR A 203 26.70 10.74 7.55
CA TYR A 203 25.37 10.76 6.97
C TYR A 203 24.30 11.09 8.01
N ASN A 204 23.54 12.15 7.76
CA ASN A 204 22.35 12.48 8.53
C ASN A 204 21.12 11.65 8.05
N HIS A 205 20.00 11.73 8.76
CA HIS A 205 18.78 10.99 8.42
C HIS A 205 18.31 11.25 6.98
N THR A 206 18.39 12.49 6.49
CA THR A 206 17.97 12.87 5.14
C THR A 206 18.87 12.24 4.07
N ASN A 207 20.17 12.19 4.32
CA ASN A 207 21.14 11.55 3.43
C ASN A 207 20.86 10.04 3.35
N ILE A 208 20.53 9.37 4.46
CA ILE A 208 20.20 7.94 4.45
C ILE A 208 18.87 7.70 3.72
N ILE A 209 17.87 8.55 3.91
CA ILE A 209 16.59 8.47 3.17
C ILE A 209 16.84 8.59 1.65
N SER A 210 17.74 9.49 1.24
CA SER A 210 18.08 9.66 -0.18
C SER A 210 18.75 8.44 -0.83
N LEU A 211 19.35 7.53 -0.05
CA LEU A 211 19.91 6.27 -0.57
C LEU A 211 18.84 5.34 -1.12
N PHE A 212 17.62 5.47 -0.62
CA PHE A 212 16.46 4.68 -1.02
C PHE A 212 15.52 5.48 -1.90
N ASP A 213 16.03 6.50 -2.61
CA ASP A 213 15.22 7.35 -3.47
C ASP A 213 14.35 6.51 -4.42
N LYS A 214 13.06 6.86 -4.49
CA LYS A 214 11.91 6.13 -5.07
C LYS A 214 11.21 5.09 -4.16
N LEU A 215 11.68 4.82 -2.94
CA LEU A 215 11.03 3.94 -1.97
C LEU A 215 10.46 4.73 -0.78
N HIS A 216 9.32 4.31 -0.25
CA HIS A 216 8.65 5.03 0.83
C HIS A 216 9.14 4.53 2.19
N ILE A 217 9.95 5.33 2.87
CA ILE A 217 10.42 5.05 4.23
C ILE A 217 9.38 5.58 5.22
N ARG A 218 8.91 4.71 6.09
CA ARG A 218 7.97 5.05 7.16
C ARG A 218 8.71 5.57 8.39
N THR A 219 9.76 4.86 8.78
CA THR A 219 10.52 5.16 9.99
C THR A 219 11.99 4.86 9.75
N LEU A 220 12.87 5.72 10.25
CA LEU A 220 14.30 5.49 10.26
C LEU A 220 14.81 5.61 11.70
N GLN A 221 15.38 4.53 12.22
CA GLN A 221 15.89 4.47 13.58
C GLN A 221 17.37 4.10 13.57
N CYS A 222 18.22 5.08 13.87
CA CYS A 222 19.66 4.88 13.94
C CYS A 222 20.07 4.45 15.34
N ILE A 223 20.66 3.25 15.44
CA ILE A 223 21.14 2.69 16.71
C ILE A 223 22.62 2.99 16.90
N ARG A 224 23.38 3.05 15.80
CA ARG A 224 24.79 3.41 15.78
C ARG A 224 25.06 4.36 14.62
N PRO A 225 26.19 5.10 14.63
CA PRO A 225 26.52 6.06 13.57
C PRO A 225 26.46 5.48 12.14
N ASN A 226 26.73 4.18 12.00
CA ASN A 226 26.76 3.49 10.70
C ASN A 226 25.77 2.32 10.64
N VAL A 227 24.78 2.26 11.55
CA VAL A 227 23.74 1.23 11.53
C VAL A 227 22.38 1.86 11.84
N CYS A 228 21.47 1.82 10.88
CA CYS A 228 20.08 2.22 11.07
C CYS A 228 19.13 1.11 10.64
N PHE A 229 18.04 0.99 11.39
CA PHE A 229 16.86 0.27 10.95
C PHE A 229 16.05 1.18 10.04
N VAL A 230 15.74 0.68 8.85
CA VAL A 230 14.92 1.37 7.87
C VAL A 230 13.63 0.58 7.72
N GLU A 231 12.54 1.14 8.25
CA GLU A 231 11.20 0.61 8.12
C GLU A 231 10.56 1.23 6.86
N PHE A 232 10.23 0.38 5.90
CA PHE A 232 9.51 0.78 4.70
C PHE A 232 8.00 0.72 4.92
N GLU A 233 7.26 1.43 4.07
CA GLU A 233 5.81 1.42 4.09
C GLU A 233 5.24 0.01 3.86
N ASN A 234 5.92 -0.80 3.05
CA ASN A 234 5.60 -2.20 2.84
C ASN A 234 6.87 -3.06 2.71
N ASP A 235 6.73 -4.37 2.87
CA ASP A 235 7.88 -5.28 2.78
C ASP A 235 8.34 -5.56 1.35
N THR A 236 7.52 -5.29 0.34
CA THR A 236 7.93 -5.40 -1.06
C THR A 236 8.97 -4.34 -1.37
N GLN A 237 8.83 -3.12 -0.83
CA GLN A 237 9.84 -2.07 -0.85
C GLN A 237 11.10 -2.49 -0.08
N ALA A 238 10.94 -3.19 1.05
CA ALA A 238 12.08 -3.76 1.78
C ALA A 238 12.83 -4.83 0.95
N VAL A 239 12.11 -5.72 0.25
CA VAL A 239 12.70 -6.70 -0.68
C VAL A 239 13.40 -5.99 -1.85
N GLN A 240 12.78 -4.96 -2.43
CA GLN A 240 13.37 -4.19 -3.53
C GLN A 240 14.61 -3.42 -3.10
N ALA A 241 14.62 -2.85 -1.89
CA ALA A 241 15.81 -2.21 -1.33
C ALA A 241 16.95 -3.24 -1.22
N LEU A 242 16.67 -4.41 -0.65
CA LEU A 242 17.64 -5.51 -0.50
C LEU A 242 18.15 -6.05 -1.84
N LEU A 243 17.34 -6.03 -2.90
CA LEU A 243 17.75 -6.47 -4.22
C LEU A 243 18.50 -5.38 -5.00
N ASN A 244 18.02 -4.13 -4.99
CA ASN A 244 18.54 -3.12 -5.93
C ASN A 244 19.61 -2.22 -5.34
N ARG A 245 19.71 -2.12 -4.01
CA ARG A 245 20.59 -1.15 -3.33
C ARG A 245 21.64 -1.80 -2.43
N HIS A 246 21.56 -3.11 -2.19
CA HIS A 246 22.60 -3.84 -1.48
C HIS A 246 23.89 -3.88 -2.32
N GLY A 247 25.02 -3.51 -1.71
CA GLY A 247 26.32 -3.41 -2.37
C GLY A 247 26.51 -2.15 -3.22
N TYR A 248 25.60 -1.16 -3.13
CA TYR A 248 25.72 0.10 -3.87
C TYR A 248 26.94 0.90 -3.38
N ASP A 249 27.80 1.31 -4.30
CA ASP A 249 29.00 2.12 -4.00
C ASP A 249 28.59 3.57 -3.70
N LEU A 250 28.86 4.00 -2.48
CA LEU A 250 28.56 5.36 -1.99
C LEU A 250 29.73 6.33 -2.23
N GLY A 251 30.83 5.83 -2.80
CA GLY A 251 32.08 6.57 -2.98
C GLY A 251 32.94 6.55 -1.71
N GLY A 252 34.24 6.77 -1.89
CA GLY A 252 35.19 6.87 -0.76
C GLY A 252 35.48 5.56 -0.03
N GLY A 253 35.21 4.40 -0.65
CA GLY A 253 35.42 3.08 -0.06
C GLY A 253 34.27 2.58 0.83
N TYR A 254 33.12 3.27 0.82
CA TYR A 254 31.92 2.89 1.56
C TYR A 254 30.93 2.16 0.65
N TYR A 255 30.47 0.99 1.10
CA TYR A 255 29.49 0.17 0.40
C TYR A 255 28.24 0.03 1.28
N LEU A 256 27.08 0.22 0.67
CA LEU A 256 25.81 0.06 1.36
C LEU A 256 25.52 -1.43 1.61
N ASP A 257 25.67 -1.88 2.85
CA ASP A 257 25.29 -3.22 3.28
C ASP A 257 23.86 -3.20 3.82
N LEU A 258 22.98 -4.00 3.21
CA LEU A 258 21.58 -4.11 3.58
C LEU A 258 21.25 -5.54 4.01
N GLN A 259 20.73 -5.72 5.22
CA GLN A 259 20.41 -7.04 5.76
C GLN A 259 18.92 -7.16 6.12
N PRO A 260 18.26 -8.29 5.80
CA PRO A 260 16.89 -8.53 6.22
C PRO A 260 16.83 -8.75 7.73
N THR A 261 15.87 -8.13 8.40
CA THR A 261 15.69 -8.28 9.85
C THR A 261 14.89 -9.51 10.24
N SER A 262 14.14 -10.10 9.29
CA SER A 262 13.27 -11.25 9.55
C SER A 262 13.51 -12.42 8.61
N SER A 263 13.25 -13.61 9.15
CA SER A 263 13.20 -14.90 8.45
C SER A 263 12.28 -14.86 7.22
N SER A 264 11.10 -14.27 7.37
CA SER A 264 10.12 -14.08 6.28
C SER A 264 10.64 -13.17 5.16
N LEU A 265 11.32 -12.06 5.50
CA LEU A 265 11.91 -11.18 4.51
C LEU A 265 13.07 -11.86 3.77
N ARG A 266 13.92 -12.61 4.50
CA ARG A 266 15.01 -13.40 3.92
C ARG A 266 14.50 -14.44 2.91
N ARG A 267 13.42 -15.14 3.24
CA ARG A 267 12.77 -16.11 2.35
C ARG A 267 12.22 -15.46 1.08
N ARG A 268 11.53 -14.32 1.20
CA ARG A 268 11.01 -13.58 0.03
C ARG A 268 12.10 -13.05 -0.89
N VAL A 269 13.23 -12.59 -0.34
CA VAL A 269 14.39 -12.19 -1.14
C VAL A 269 14.95 -13.39 -1.93
N LEU A 270 15.01 -14.57 -1.31
CA LEU A 270 15.49 -15.79 -1.98
C LEU A 270 14.54 -16.26 -3.10
N GLU A 271 13.23 -16.25 -2.85
CA GLU A 271 12.19 -16.53 -3.85
C GLU A 271 12.28 -15.55 -5.04
N ALA A 272 12.41 -14.25 -4.77
CA ALA A 272 12.56 -13.23 -5.81
C ALA A 272 13.85 -13.40 -6.62
N LYS A 273 14.99 -13.73 -5.98
CA LYS A 273 16.25 -14.03 -6.68
C LYS A 273 16.13 -15.26 -7.60
N THR A 274 15.41 -16.29 -7.15
CA THR A 274 15.22 -17.52 -7.92
C THR A 274 14.35 -17.28 -9.16
N LEU A 275 13.28 -16.49 -9.02
CA LEU A 275 12.42 -16.08 -10.13
C LEU A 275 13.15 -15.20 -11.14
N TRP A 276 14.02 -14.29 -10.69
CA TRP A 276 14.82 -13.43 -11.57
C TRP A 276 15.85 -14.22 -12.39
N GLN A 277 16.46 -15.25 -11.80
CA GLN A 277 17.37 -16.15 -12.51
C GLN A 277 16.67 -17.00 -13.57
N GLN A 278 15.44 -17.46 -13.30
CA GLN A 278 14.65 -18.23 -14.28
C GLN A 278 14.18 -17.39 -15.48
N LEU A 279 14.06 -16.07 -15.31
CA LEU A 279 13.62 -15.14 -16.35
C LEU A 279 14.76 -14.57 -17.20
N GLY A 280 16.01 -15.02 -16.99
CA GLY A 280 17.15 -14.63 -17.83
C GLY A 280 17.55 -13.16 -17.73
N VAL A 281 17.12 -12.43 -16.69
CA VAL A 281 17.55 -11.05 -16.44
C VAL A 281 18.92 -11.09 -15.78
N ALA A 282 19.95 -11.34 -16.58
CA ALA A 282 21.33 -11.18 -16.16
C ALA A 282 21.68 -9.69 -16.18
N GLU A 283 21.87 -9.08 -15.01
CA GLU A 283 23.19 -8.52 -14.64
C GLU A 283 23.23 -7.93 -13.22
N LYS A 284 24.34 -8.28 -12.55
CA LYS A 284 24.97 -7.72 -11.34
C LYS A 284 24.28 -7.96 -9.99
N PHE A 285 24.55 -9.14 -9.43
CA PHE A 285 24.75 -9.30 -7.99
C PHE A 285 26.17 -9.84 -7.74
N PRO A 286 27.02 -9.18 -6.96
CA PRO A 286 28.21 -9.80 -6.42
C PRO A 286 27.81 -10.64 -5.18
N TYR A 287 28.32 -11.88 -5.11
CA TYR A 287 28.25 -12.87 -4.00
C TYR A 287 26.89 -13.59 -3.83
N ALA A 288 26.74 -14.93 -3.81
CA ALA A 288 27.62 -16.07 -3.53
C ALA A 288 28.42 -15.97 -2.23
#